data_AF-A0A699RQG4-F1
#
_entry.id   AF-A0A699RQG4-F1
#
_cell.length_a   1.000
_cell.length_b   1.000
_cell.length_c   1.000
_cell.angle_alpha   90.00
_cell.angle_beta   90.00
_cell.angle_gamma   90.00
#
_symmetry.space_group_name_H-M   'P 1'
#
loop_
_entity.id
_entity.type
_entity.pdbx_description
1 polymer ?
#
loop_
_entity_poly.entity_id
_entity_poly.type
_entity_poly.pdbx_seq_one_letter_code
_entity_poly.pdbx_strand_id
1 'polypeptide(L)'
;MQLVPKVVFPCLPKRTMCHGRLIFFAVDSCETAQEIWLQVQQMMKGSDIGIKEKKAKLFNEWERFDSNEGESIESYYHRLLKLMHDLKRNKHFPEKIA
;
A
#
# COMPACT_ATOMS: atom_id res chain seq x y z
N MET A 1 10.79 -4.57 22.13
CA MET A 1 10.15 -5.84 21.74
C MET A 1 9.00 -5.54 20.78
N GLN A 2 9.23 -5.59 19.46
CA GLN A 2 8.13 -5.57 18.49
C GLN A 2 7.75 -7.02 18.18
N LEU A 3 6.47 -7.33 18.37
CA LEU A 3 5.85 -8.62 18.07
C LEU A 3 5.74 -8.77 16.55
N VAL A 4 6.55 -9.64 15.96
CA VAL A 4 6.38 -10.06 14.56
C VAL A 4 5.13 -10.97 14.49
N PRO A 5 4.20 -10.79 13.54
CA PRO A 5 3.00 -11.61 13.46
C PRO A 5 3.41 -13.06 13.18
N LYS A 6 3.08 -13.98 14.10
CA LYS A 6 3.23 -15.41 13.87
C LYS A 6 2.35 -15.79 12.68
N VAL A 7 2.96 -16.04 11.53
CA VAL A 7 2.29 -16.58 10.36
C VAL A 7 1.88 -18.02 10.69
N VAL A 8 0.60 -18.24 10.97
CA VAL A 8 0.05 -19.58 11.21
C VAL A 8 -0.24 -20.23 9.86
N PHE A 9 0.59 -21.17 9.43
CA PHE A 9 0.33 -22.01 8.25
C PHE A 9 -0.39 -23.32 8.64
N PRO A 10 -1.28 -23.86 7.77
CA PRO A 10 -2.12 -25.00 8.08
C PRO A 10 -1.34 -26.31 8.25
N CYS A 11 -1.93 -27.21 9.03
CA CYS A 11 -1.37 -28.45 9.54
C CYS A 11 -0.85 -29.41 8.44
N LEU A 12 0.47 -29.70 8.42
CA LEU A 12 1.05 -30.83 7.65
C LEU A 12 1.55 -31.96 8.59
N PRO A 13 1.56 -33.25 8.13
CA PRO A 13 1.70 -34.42 9.01
C PRO A 13 3.08 -34.58 9.67
N LYS A 14 3.08 -35.16 10.88
CA LYS A 14 4.14 -35.02 11.90
C LYS A 14 5.52 -35.66 11.63
N ARG A 15 5.77 -36.37 10.52
CA ARG A 15 7.06 -37.08 10.28
C ARG A 15 8.07 -36.35 9.38
N THR A 16 7.64 -35.54 8.43
CA THR A 16 8.52 -34.65 7.64
C THR A 16 8.84 -33.34 8.38
N MET A 17 8.21 -33.15 9.55
CA MET A 17 8.18 -31.88 10.27
C MET A 17 9.49 -31.54 10.97
N CYS A 18 10.33 -32.49 11.39
CA CYS A 18 11.52 -32.17 12.19
C CYS A 18 12.59 -31.44 11.35
N HIS A 19 12.86 -31.91 10.13
CA HIS A 19 13.80 -31.26 9.23
C HIS A 19 13.23 -29.97 8.64
N GLY A 20 11.96 -29.99 8.21
CA GLY A 20 11.29 -28.79 7.70
C GLY A 20 11.18 -27.66 8.72
N ARG A 21 10.99 -28.00 10.01
CA ARG A 21 10.91 -27.03 11.11
C ARG A 21 12.26 -26.41 11.43
N LEU A 22 13.34 -27.17 11.40
CA LEU A 22 14.69 -26.62 11.60
C LEU A 22 15.11 -25.70 10.45
N ILE A 23 14.79 -26.08 9.21
CA ILE A 23 15.03 -25.23 8.03
C ILE A 23 14.20 -23.95 8.13
N PHE A 24 12.91 -24.06 8.49
CA PHE A 24 12.05 -22.90 8.67
C PHE A 24 12.58 -21.94 9.75
N PHE A 25 12.95 -22.44 10.92
CA PHE A 25 13.52 -21.62 11.99
C PHE A 25 14.86 -20.98 11.58
N ALA A 26 15.72 -21.71 10.88
CA ALA A 26 16.99 -21.18 10.40
C ALA A 26 16.79 -20.02 9.41
N VAL A 27 15.84 -20.18 8.48
CA VAL A 27 15.47 -19.13 7.51
C VAL A 27 14.81 -17.93 8.20
N ASP A 28 13.90 -18.15 9.15
CA ASP A 28 13.22 -17.09 9.90
C ASP A 28 14.18 -16.32 10.84
N SER A 29 15.23 -16.98 11.33
CA SER A 29 16.30 -16.35 12.13
C SER A 29 17.37 -15.62 11.31
N CYS A 30 17.33 -15.74 9.98
CA CYS A 30 18.31 -15.10 9.12
C CYS A 30 17.94 -13.63 8.89
N GLU A 31 18.80 -12.71 9.36
CA GLU A 31 18.62 -11.26 9.22
C GLU A 31 18.39 -10.87 7.75
N THR A 32 19.18 -11.43 6.82
CA THR A 32 19.04 -11.17 5.38
C THR A 32 17.68 -11.62 4.83
N ALA A 33 17.12 -12.73 5.32
CA ALA A 33 15.80 -13.18 4.89
C ALA A 33 14.69 -12.26 5.42
N GLN A 34 14.83 -11.76 6.65
CA GLN A 34 13.92 -10.77 7.23
C GLN A 34 13.98 -9.43 6.49
N GLU A 35 15.18 -8.97 6.13
CA GLU A 35 15.40 -7.74 5.35
C GLU A 35 14.78 -7.82 3.95
N ILE A 36 14.99 -8.94 3.24
CA ILE A 36 14.37 -9.19 1.93
C ILE A 36 12.85 -9.22 2.07
N TRP A 37 12.32 -9.90 3.09
CA TRP A 37 10.87 -9.94 3.33
C TRP A 37 10.30 -8.56 3.65
N LEU A 38 11.02 -7.74 4.41
CA LEU A 38 10.64 -6.36 4.70
C LEU A 38 10.64 -5.49 3.44
N GLN A 39 11.62 -5.65 2.54
CA GLN A 39 11.64 -4.97 1.24
C GLN A 39 10.47 -5.41 0.35
N VAL A 40 10.15 -6.71 0.30
CA VAL A 40 8.98 -7.20 -0.44
C VAL A 40 7.69 -6.65 0.15
N GLN A 41 7.56 -6.62 1.48
CA GLN A 41 6.43 -5.98 2.17
C GLN A 41 6.32 -4.48 1.83
N GLN A 42 7.43 -3.76 1.76
CA GLN A 42 7.46 -2.35 1.35
C GLN A 42 7.06 -2.17 -0.12
N MET A 43 7.56 -3.04 -1.00
CA MET A 43 7.15 -3.07 -2.41
C MET A 43 5.66 -3.36 -2.57
N MET A 44 5.12 -4.29 -1.77
CA MET A 44 3.71 -4.70 -1.81
C MET A 44 2.76 -3.66 -1.19
N LYS A 45 3.18 -2.94 -0.14
CA LYS A 45 2.37 -1.91 0.54
C LYS A 45 2.20 -0.62 -0.28
N GLY A 46 2.77 -0.59 -1.48
CA GLY A 46 2.84 0.58 -2.34
C GLY A 46 4.16 1.28 -2.09
N SER A 47 5.08 1.15 -3.04
CA SER A 47 6.27 1.99 -3.07
C SER A 47 5.87 3.46 -2.92
N ASP A 48 6.64 4.24 -2.15
CA ASP A 48 6.51 5.70 -2.09
C ASP A 48 6.47 6.33 -3.50
N ILE A 49 7.08 5.67 -4.49
CA ILE A 49 7.02 6.05 -5.91
C ILE A 49 5.59 5.93 -6.43
N GLY A 50 4.91 4.80 -6.23
CA GLY A 50 3.53 4.60 -6.66
C GLY A 50 2.53 5.49 -5.92
N ILE A 51 2.82 5.85 -4.66
CA ILE A 51 2.03 6.83 -3.90
C ILE A 51 2.25 8.25 -4.48
N LYS A 52 3.50 8.63 -4.76
CA LYS A 52 3.84 9.92 -5.38
C LYS A 52 3.25 10.07 -6.79
N GLU A 53 3.30 9.03 -7.61
CA GLU A 53 2.69 9.02 -8.95
C GLU A 53 1.18 9.17 -8.90
N LYS A 54 0.49 8.42 -8.02
CA LYS A 54 -0.96 8.56 -7.82
C LYS A 54 -1.33 9.97 -7.37
N LYS A 55 -0.52 10.57 -6.49
CA LYS A 55 -0.69 11.96 -6.04
C LYS A 55 -0.50 12.96 -7.19
N ALA A 56 0.60 12.84 -7.94
CA ALA A 56 0.87 13.71 -9.09
C ALA A 56 -0.25 13.66 -10.13
N LYS A 57 -0.79 12.46 -10.40
CA LYS A 57 -1.92 12.28 -11.31
C LYS A 57 -3.17 13.01 -10.83
N LEU A 58 -3.55 12.87 -9.55
CA LEU A 58 -4.71 13.55 -8.98
C LEU A 58 -4.56 15.07 -8.98
N PHE A 59 -3.36 15.60 -8.73
CA PHE A 59 -3.10 17.04 -8.81
C PHE A 59 -3.23 17.57 -10.23
N ASN A 60 -2.70 16.85 -11.23
CA ASN A 60 -2.87 17.23 -12.63
C ASN A 60 -4.34 17.16 -13.08
N GLU A 61 -5.11 16.18 -12.60
CA GLU A 61 -6.56 16.11 -12.84
C GLU A 61 -7.30 17.28 -12.18
N TRP A 62 -6.88 17.70 -10.98
CA TRP A 62 -7.42 18.87 -10.29
C TRP A 62 -7.09 20.19 -10.99
N GLU A 63 -5.84 20.39 -11.42
CA GLU A 63 -5.44 21.60 -12.17
C GLU A 63 -6.21 21.75 -13.49
N ARG A 64 -6.54 20.63 -14.13
CA ARG A 64 -7.30 20.59 -15.38
C ARG A 64 -8.81 20.49 -15.16
N PHE A 65 -9.27 20.56 -13.91
CA PHE A 65 -10.68 20.40 -13.61
C PHE A 65 -11.45 21.66 -14.01
N ASP A 66 -12.25 21.55 -15.06
CA ASP A 66 -13.16 22.59 -15.52
C ASP A 66 -14.52 21.99 -15.91
N SER A 67 -15.52 22.85 -16.03
CA SER A 67 -16.81 22.53 -16.62
C SER A 67 -16.64 22.16 -18.10
N ASN A 68 -17.36 21.14 -18.55
CA ASN A 68 -17.41 20.81 -19.97
C ASN A 68 -18.59 21.55 -20.64
N GLU A 69 -18.45 21.89 -21.92
CA GLU A 69 -19.53 22.51 -22.68
C GLU A 69 -20.75 21.57 -22.76
N GLY A 70 -21.93 22.08 -22.39
CA GLY A 70 -23.16 21.29 -22.34
C GLY A 70 -23.28 20.34 -21.14
N GLU A 71 -22.36 20.40 -20.17
CA GLU A 71 -22.46 19.61 -18.95
C GLU A 71 -23.62 20.08 -18.05
N SER A 72 -24.41 19.14 -17.55
CA SER A 72 -25.43 19.46 -16.56
C SER A 72 -24.81 19.77 -15.19
N ILE A 73 -25.45 20.64 -14.44
CA ILE A 73 -24.99 21.04 -13.09
C ILE A 73 -24.81 19.80 -12.20
N GLU A 74 -25.73 18.83 -12.27
CA GLU A 74 -25.65 17.60 -11.49
C GLU A 74 -24.41 16.74 -11.84
N SER A 75 -24.10 16.62 -13.14
CA SER A 75 -22.92 15.87 -13.60
C SER A 75 -21.61 16.52 -13.13
N TYR A 76 -21.55 17.86 -13.20
CA TYR A 76 -20.43 18.64 -12.70
C TYR A 76 -20.18 18.39 -11.20
N TYR A 77 -21.24 18.50 -10.38
CA TYR A 77 -21.13 18.25 -8.95
C TYR A 77 -20.73 16.81 -8.63
N HIS A 78 -21.25 15.84 -9.39
CA HIS A 78 -20.88 14.44 -9.21
C HIS A 78 -19.38 14.20 -9.47
N ARG A 79 -18.83 14.77 -10.56
CA ARG A 79 -17.39 14.72 -10.87
C ARG A 79 -16.55 15.40 -9.79
N LEU A 80 -16.96 16.59 -9.34
CA LEU A 80 -16.26 17.35 -8.31
C LEU A 80 -16.21 16.58 -6.98
N LEU A 81 -17.35 16.03 -6.54
CA LEU A 81 -17.45 15.26 -5.30
C LEU A 81 -16.56 14.01 -5.33
N LYS A 82 -16.51 13.32 -6.47
CA LYS A 82 -15.62 12.17 -6.66
C LYS A 82 -14.15 12.57 -6.54
N LEU A 83 -13.74 13.65 -7.21
CA LEU A 83 -12.37 14.16 -7.15
C LEU A 83 -11.98 14.58 -5.72
N MET A 84 -12.86 15.29 -5.00
CA MET A 84 -12.63 15.64 -3.59
C MET A 84 -12.52 14.41 -2.69
N HIS A 85 -13.35 13.39 -2.93
CA HIS A 85 -13.28 12.15 -2.17
C HIS A 85 -11.94 11.42 -2.41
N ASP A 86 -11.48 11.36 -3.66
CA ASP A 86 -10.21 10.73 -4.01
C ASP A 86 -9.02 11.50 -3.42
N LEU A 87 -9.05 12.84 -3.43
CA LEU A 87 -8.05 13.66 -2.74
C LEU A 87 -8.02 13.39 -1.22
N LYS A 88 -9.19 13.30 -0.57
CA LYS A 88 -9.30 13.05 0.88
C LYS A 88 -8.86 11.64 1.29
N ARG A 89 -9.09 10.65 0.43
CA ARG A 89 -8.70 9.25 0.68
C ARG A 89 -7.18 9.04 0.57
N ASN A 90 -6.49 9.90 -0.18
CA ASN A 90 -5.03 9.93 -0.27
C ASN A 90 -4.42 10.74 0.89
N LYS A 91 -4.60 10.25 2.12
CA LYS A 91 -4.27 10.90 3.41
C LYS A 91 -2.78 11.20 3.67
N HIS A 92 -1.87 10.90 2.76
CA HIS A 92 -0.45 11.22 2.90
C HIS A 92 -0.15 12.60 2.28
N PHE A 93 -0.77 13.62 2.88
CA PHE A 93 -0.18 14.95 2.83
C PHE A 93 0.91 14.98 3.90
N PRO A 94 2.18 15.28 3.55
CA PRO A 94 3.09 15.74 4.58
C PRO A 94 2.47 17.02 5.13
N GLU A 95 2.03 17.00 6.39
CA GLU A 95 1.85 18.22 7.15
C GLU A 95 3.18 18.96 7.06
N LYS A 96 3.13 20.11 6.38
CA LYS A 96 4.13 21.18 6.28
C LYS A 96 5.55 20.81 6.71
N ILE A 97 6.48 20.86 5.76
CA ILE A 97 7.85 21.26 6.08
C ILE A 97 7.76 22.70 6.62
N ALA A 98 8.00 22.87 7.91
CA ALA A 98 8.23 24.14 8.59
C ALA A 98 9.68 24.18 9.05
#